data_AF-A0A0G1WWV2-F1
#
_entry.id   AF-A0A0G1WWV2-F1
#
_cell.length_a   1.000
_cell.length_b   1.000
_cell.length_c   1.000
_cell.angle_alpha   90.00
_cell.angle_beta   90.00
_cell.angle_gamma   90.00
#
_symmetry.space_group_name_H-M   'P 1'
#
loop_
_entity.id
_entity.type
_entity.pdbx_description
1 polymer ?
#
loop_
_entity_poly.entity_id
_entity_poly.type
_entity_poly.pdbx_seq_one_letter_code
_entity_poly.pdbx_strand_id
1 'polypeptide(L)'
;MEVRARRIGGAAYQVPIPVRGVRKDSLAIRWLIAAARDRSNSQYHSFGAKLAAEISDAVNNTGAAIKKKLDMHRMAEANKAFAHFKW
;
A
#
# COMPACT_ATOMS: atom_id res chain seq x y z
N MET A 1 -3.60 6.44 3.91
CA MET A 1 -3.14 7.62 3.13
C MET A 1 -2.48 7.09 1.87
N GLU A 2 -2.57 7.80 0.75
CA GLU A 2 -1.73 7.53 -0.42
C GLU A 2 -0.88 8.76 -0.72
N VAL A 3 0.21 8.57 -1.44
CA VAL A 3 1.10 9.64 -1.86
C VAL A 3 1.05 9.70 -3.37
N ARG A 4 0.81 10.89 -3.95
CA ARG A 4 0.79 11.11 -5.40
C ARG A 4 1.90 12.05 -5.81
N ALA A 5 2.60 11.73 -6.89
CA ALA A 5 3.57 12.63 -7.48
C ALA A 5 2.86 13.81 -8.17
N ARG A 6 3.27 15.04 -7.86
CA ARG A 6 2.84 16.27 -8.54
C ARG A 6 4.06 17.11 -8.88
N ARG A 7 4.10 17.69 -10.08
CA ARG A 7 5.20 18.53 -10.54
C ARG A 7 4.83 20.00 -10.42
N ILE A 8 5.61 20.78 -9.68
CA ILE A 8 5.38 22.21 -9.39
C ILE A 8 6.72 22.93 -9.48
N GLY A 9 6.78 24.04 -10.23
CA GLY A 9 8.00 24.86 -10.32
C GLY A 9 9.25 24.12 -10.82
N GLY A 10 9.08 23.07 -11.63
CA GLY A 10 10.19 22.26 -12.16
C GLY A 10 10.56 21.03 -11.31
N ALA A 11 10.22 20.99 -10.03
CA ALA A 11 10.48 19.87 -9.12
C ALA A 11 9.26 18.93 -8.98
N ALA A 12 9.52 17.65 -8.68
CA ALA A 12 8.49 16.63 -8.44
C ALA A 12 8.32 16.39 -6.93
N TYR A 13 7.13 16.67 -6.40
CA TYR A 13 6.79 16.50 -5.00
C TYR A 13 5.88 15.30 -4.79
N GLN A 14 6.08 14.61 -3.68
CA GLN A 14 5.24 13.53 -3.21
C GLN A 14 4.16 14.10 -2.28
N VAL A 15 2.96 14.32 -2.81
CA VAL A 15 1.86 14.97 -2.09
C VAL A 15 0.99 13.92 -1.39
N PRO A 16 0.86 13.97 -0.05
CA PRO A 16 0.00 13.04 0.68
C PRO A 16 -1.48 13.40 0.51
N ILE A 17 -2.30 12.40 0.18
CA ILE A 17 -3.74 12.55 -0.06
C ILE A 17 -4.52 11.50 0.76
N PRO A 18 -5.60 11.89 1.46
CA PRO A 18 -6.48 10.94 2.12
C PRO A 18 -7.24 10.11 1.09
N VAL A 19 -7.17 8.79 1.22
CA VAL A 19 -7.95 7.85 0.42
C VAL A 19 -9.32 7.65 1.08
N ARG A 20 -10.40 7.84 0.32
CA ARG A 20 -11.79 7.71 0.82
C ARG A 20 -12.56 6.63 0.06
N GLY A 21 -13.54 6.03 0.75
CA GLY A 21 -14.52 5.09 0.19
C GLY A 21 -13.90 3.88 -0.50
N VAL A 22 -14.50 3.49 -1.64
CA VAL A 22 -14.17 2.31 -2.45
C VAL A 22 -12.68 2.20 -2.82
N ARG A 23 -11.99 3.34 -2.96
CA ARG A 23 -10.56 3.33 -3.32
C ARG A 23 -9.69 2.74 -2.20
N LYS A 24 -10.09 2.88 -0.94
CA LYS A 24 -9.38 2.30 0.20
C LYS A 24 -9.39 0.76 0.09
N ASP A 25 -10.56 0.20 -0.19
CA ASP A 25 -10.75 -1.25 -0.27
C ASP A 25 -10.04 -1.81 -1.51
N SER A 26 -10.14 -1.10 -2.64
CA SER A 26 -9.43 -1.48 -3.87
C SER A 26 -7.91 -1.50 -3.68
N LEU A 27 -7.32 -0.54 -2.96
CA LEU A 27 -5.90 -0.54 -2.64
C LEU A 27 -5.51 -1.69 -1.71
N ALA A 28 -6.33 -1.96 -0.68
CA ALA A 28 -6.08 -3.06 0.24
C ALA A 28 -6.07 -4.42 -0.47
N ILE A 29 -7.09 -4.68 -1.30
CA ILE A 29 -7.20 -5.90 -2.11
C ILE A 29 -6.00 -6.02 -3.05
N ARG A 30 -5.61 -4.92 -3.71
CA ARG A 30 -4.46 -4.92 -4.62
C ARG A 30 -3.15 -5.26 -3.92
N TRP A 31 -2.93 -4.73 -2.72
CA TRP A 31 -1.73 -5.04 -1.94
C TRP A 31 -1.70 -6.49 -1.46
N LEU A 32 -2.84 -7.05 -1.03
CA LEU A 32 -2.95 -8.47 -0.66
C LEU A 32 -2.64 -9.38 -1.85
N ILE A 33 -3.21 -9.10 -3.02
CA ILE A 33 -2.96 -9.89 -4.23
C ILE A 33 -1.49 -9.80 -4.66
N ALA A 34 -0.89 -8.61 -4.61
CA ALA A 34 0.53 -8.44 -4.95
C ALA A 34 1.43 -9.22 -3.99
N ALA A 35 1.22 -9.07 -2.68
CA ALA A 35 1.95 -9.82 -1.67
C ALA A 35 1.79 -11.34 -1.82
N ALA A 36 0.58 -11.82 -2.11
CA ALA A 36 0.33 -13.23 -2.37
C ALA A 36 1.05 -13.72 -3.65
N ARG A 37 1.21 -12.89 -4.67
CA ARG A 37 1.98 -13.26 -5.89
C ARG A 37 3.47 -13.36 -5.64
N ASP A 38 4.01 -12.49 -4.80
CA ASP A 38 5.46 -12.44 -4.50
C ASP A 38 5.91 -13.59 -3.58
N ARG A 39 4.98 -14.29 -2.91
CA ARG A 39 5.30 -15.48 -2.11
C ARG A 39 5.87 -16.61 -2.96
N SER A 40 6.80 -17.38 -2.39
CA SER A 40 7.49 -18.49 -3.07
C SER A 40 6.51 -19.53 -3.61
N ASN A 41 6.66 -19.88 -4.91
CA ASN A 41 5.94 -21.00 -5.54
C ASN A 41 6.37 -22.37 -5.00
N SER A 42 7.57 -22.48 -4.40
CA SER A 42 8.08 -23.73 -3.86
C SER A 42 7.38 -24.12 -2.55
N GLN A 43 7.04 -23.14 -1.71
CA GLN A 43 6.36 -23.35 -0.43
C GLN A 43 4.84 -23.46 -0.56
N TYR A 44 4.26 -22.85 -1.59
CA TYR A 44 2.81 -22.81 -1.80
C TYR A 44 2.46 -23.25 -3.21
N HIS A 45 1.80 -24.40 -3.32
CA HIS A 45 1.46 -25.03 -4.60
C HIS A 45 0.25 -24.40 -5.30
N SER A 46 -0.52 -23.55 -4.63
CA SER A 46 -1.68 -22.86 -5.23
C SER A 46 -1.74 -21.39 -4.82
N PHE A 47 -2.30 -20.56 -5.70
CA PHE A 47 -2.53 -19.14 -5.38
C PHE A 47 -3.50 -18.96 -4.19
N GLY A 48 -4.50 -19.84 -4.07
CA GLY A 48 -5.44 -19.84 -2.94
C GLY A 48 -4.72 -20.03 -1.60
N ALA A 49 -3.77 -20.95 -1.52
CA ALA A 49 -2.98 -21.17 -0.30
C ALA A 49 -2.12 -19.94 0.05
N LYS A 50 -1.51 -19.29 -0.95
CA LYS A 50 -0.74 -18.05 -0.76
C LYS A 50 -1.63 -16.92 -0.25
N LEU A 51 -2.80 -16.74 -0.84
CA LEU A 51 -3.75 -15.70 -0.46
C LEU A 51 -4.29 -15.93 0.94
N ALA A 52 -4.68 -17.17 1.27
CA ALA A 52 -5.16 -17.53 2.61
C ALA A 52 -4.09 -17.23 3.67
N ALA A 53 -2.84 -17.61 3.42
CA ALA A 53 -1.76 -17.36 4.35
C ALA A 53 -1.41 -15.85 4.47
N GLU A 54 -1.50 -15.06 3.40
CA GLU A 54 -1.33 -13.59 3.49
C GLU A 54 -2.51 -12.93 4.22
N ILE A 55 -3.73 -13.43 4.08
CA ILE A 55 -4.89 -12.96 4.86
C ILE A 55 -4.68 -13.28 6.35
N SER A 56 -4.25 -14.49 6.69
CA SER A 56 -3.94 -14.87 8.08
C SER A 56 -2.87 -13.98 8.69
N ASP A 57 -1.80 -13.67 7.94
CA ASP A 57 -0.76 -12.74 8.41
C ASP A 57 -1.30 -11.31 8.56
N ALA A 58 -2.12 -10.85 7.62
CA ALA A 58 -2.73 -9.53 7.69
C ALA A 58 -3.66 -9.37 8.91
N VAL A 59 -4.38 -10.42 9.32
CA VAL A 59 -5.18 -10.45 10.56
C VAL A 59 -4.29 -10.27 11.79
N ASN A 60 -3.10 -10.87 11.78
CA ASN A 60 -2.10 -10.71 12.83
C ASN A 60 -1.28 -9.39 12.73
N ASN A 61 -1.67 -8.46 11.84
CA ASN A 61 -0.94 -7.23 11.53
C ASN A 61 0.51 -7.48 11.06
N THR A 62 0.78 -8.63 10.47
CA THR A 62 2.07 -9.00 9.87
C THR A 62 1.92 -9.19 8.35
N GLY A 63 3.00 -9.58 7.68
CA GLY A 63 2.99 -9.82 6.24
C GLY A 63 3.40 -8.61 5.39
N ALA A 64 3.58 -8.87 4.10
CA ALA A 64 4.11 -7.89 3.16
C ALA A 64 3.06 -6.82 2.82
N ALA A 65 1.78 -7.18 2.76
CA ALA A 65 0.69 -6.23 2.52
C ALA A 65 0.58 -5.18 3.65
N ILE A 66 0.71 -5.59 4.91
CA ILE A 66 0.70 -4.67 6.05
C ILE A 66 1.95 -3.80 6.08
N LYS A 67 3.12 -4.38 5.82
CA LYS A 67 4.37 -3.60 5.66
C LYS A 67 4.19 -2.49 4.61
N LYS A 68 3.61 -2.83 3.44
CA LYS A 68 3.35 -1.84 2.38
C LYS A 68 2.42 -0.71 2.84
N LYS A 69 1.36 -1.04 3.59
CA LYS A 69 0.46 -0.04 4.20
C LYS A 69 1.25 0.88 5.14
N LEU A 70 2.07 0.33 6.03
CA LEU A 70 2.86 1.12 6.98
C LEU A 70 3.87 2.03 6.28
N ASP A 71 4.57 1.53 5.26
CA ASP A 71 5.51 2.32 4.47
C ASP A 71 4.82 3.50 3.77
N MET A 72 3.61 3.29 3.23
CA MET A 72 2.81 4.38 2.64
C MET A 72 2.34 5.41 3.66
N HIS A 73 2.00 4.98 4.88
CA HIS A 73 1.65 5.89 5.96
C HIS A 73 2.87 6.71 6.42
N ARG A 74 4.02 6.08 6.61
CA ARG A 74 5.28 6.74 6.96
C ARG A 74 5.71 7.74 5.88
N MET A 75 5.62 7.37 4.61
CA MET A 75 5.94 8.27 3.50
C MET A 75 4.99 9.46 3.44
N ALA A 76 3.69 9.25 3.70
CA ALA A 76 2.72 10.33 3.76
C ALA A 76 2.98 11.27 4.95
N GLU A 77 3.41 10.74 6.09
CA GLU A 77 3.76 11.52 7.28
C GLU A 77 5.03 12.36 7.07
N ALA A 78 6.08 11.77 6.47
CA ALA A 78 7.31 12.48 6.13
C ALA A 78 7.06 13.66 5.17
N ASN A 79 6.07 13.53 4.28
CA ASN A 79 5.73 14.56 3.29
C ASN A 79 4.50 15.40 3.70
N LYS A 80 4.09 15.36 4.98
CA LYS A 80 2.90 16.08 5.48
C LYS A 80 2.95 17.58 5.19
N ALA A 81 4.15 18.17 5.18
CA ALA A 81 4.37 19.58 4.84
C ALA A 81 3.83 19.93 3.43
N PHE A 82 3.88 19.00 2.47
CA PHE A 82 3.44 19.22 1.09
C PHE A 82 1.95 18.96 0.87
N ALA A 83 1.17 18.68 1.91
CA ALA A 83 -0.28 18.43 1.80
C ALA A 83 -1.05 19.62 1.19
N HIS A 84 -0.51 20.83 1.32
CA HIS A 84 -1.07 22.04 0.72
C HIS A 84 -0.91 22.10 -0.80
N PHE A 85 -0.08 21.26 -1.41
CA PHE A 85 0.02 21.15 -2.87
C PHE A 85 -1.04 20.23 -3.48
N LYS A 86 -2.18 20.02 -2.81
CA LYS A 86 -3.25 19.12 -3.27
C LYS A 86 -4.21 19.78 -4.28
N TRP A 87 -4.35 21.10 -4.24
CA TRP A 87 -5.22 21.91 -5.10
C TRP A 87 -4.45 22.47 -6.29
#